data_AF-A0A4V0BQB8-F1
#
_entry.id   AF-A0A4V0BQB8-F1
#
_cell.length_a   1.000
_cell.length_b   1.000
_cell.length_c   1.000
_cell.angle_alpha   90.00
_cell.angle_beta   90.00
_cell.angle_gamma   90.00
#
_symmetry.space_group_name_H-M   'P 1'
#
loop_
_entity.id
_entity.type
_entity.pdbx_description
1 polymer ?
#
loop_
_entity_poly.entity_id
_entity_poly.type
_entity_poly.pdbx_seq_one_letter_code
_entity_poly.pdbx_strand_id
1 'polypeptide(L)'
;MASLYELTGIFKQINDMEGLDEETKADTLDSIDWTDQFEEKVENTVKVIKNKEADKKQLKEEIDRLTARCKSIENDITRLKTGLQGAFEITGHDKVKGLLFTVYLAKNQPSVVVDEDQLPKKYFVITKKPDKNAIKELLNAGKKVKGATLQESRSLRIK
;
A
#
# COMPACT_ATOMS: atom_id res chain seq x y z
N MET A 1 8.06 -6.69 -32.88
CA MET A 1 6.69 -6.56 -32.39
C MET A 1 6.49 -5.15 -31.83
N ALA A 2 5.46 -4.45 -32.29
CA ALA A 2 5.12 -3.13 -31.77
C ALA A 2 4.73 -3.17 -30.27
N SER A 3 4.82 -2.03 -29.61
CA SER A 3 4.34 -1.80 -28.26
C SER A 3 2.87 -1.40 -28.26
N LEU A 4 2.20 -1.56 -27.11
CA LEU A 4 0.84 -1.03 -26.90
C LEU A 4 0.76 0.47 -27.21
N TYR A 5 1.82 1.22 -26.87
CA TYR A 5 1.92 2.65 -27.15
C TYR A 5 1.95 2.94 -28.67
N GLU A 6 2.79 2.22 -29.41
CA GLU A 6 2.90 2.37 -30.86
C GLU A 6 1.62 1.96 -31.58
N LEU A 7 1.01 0.82 -31.20
CA LEU A 7 -0.26 0.37 -31.76
C LEU A 7 -1.39 1.36 -31.48
N THR A 8 -1.48 1.88 -30.25
CA THR A 8 -2.46 2.94 -29.91
C THR A 8 -2.22 4.20 -30.73
N GLY A 9 -0.96 4.55 -30.98
CA GLY A 9 -0.58 5.68 -31.82
C GLY A 9 -1.03 5.51 -33.27
N ILE A 10 -0.81 4.34 -33.85
CA ILE A 10 -1.24 4.00 -35.22
C ILE A 10 -2.76 4.10 -35.35
N PHE A 11 -3.51 3.51 -34.41
CA PHE A 11 -4.97 3.59 -34.40
C PHE A 11 -5.46 5.02 -34.36
N LYS A 12 -4.89 5.83 -33.45
CA LYS A 12 -5.25 7.24 -33.33
C LYS A 12 -4.96 8.03 -34.61
N GLN A 13 -3.80 7.80 -35.23
CA GLN A 13 -3.44 8.47 -36.48
C GLN A 13 -4.46 8.20 -37.59
N ILE A 14 -4.83 6.94 -37.80
CA ILE A 14 -5.81 6.55 -38.83
C ILE A 14 -7.20 7.09 -38.48
N ASN A 15 -7.60 6.99 -37.22
CA ASN A 15 -8.89 7.47 -36.75
C ASN A 15 -9.05 9.00 -36.91
N ASP A 16 -7.98 9.75 -36.67
CA ASP A 16 -7.96 11.22 -36.75
C ASP A 16 -7.71 11.74 -38.19
N MET A 17 -7.50 10.89 -39.20
CA MET A 17 -7.38 11.34 -40.60
C MET A 17 -8.69 11.95 -41.09
N GLU A 18 -8.63 13.20 -41.54
CA GLU A 18 -9.74 13.92 -42.15
C GLU A 18 -9.93 13.50 -43.62
N GLY A 19 -11.19 13.45 -44.07
CA GLY A 19 -11.53 13.13 -45.47
C GLY A 19 -11.66 11.63 -45.80
N LEU A 20 -11.37 10.74 -44.86
CA LEU A 20 -11.69 9.32 -44.96
C LEU A 20 -13.00 9.01 -44.21
N ASP A 21 -13.85 8.19 -44.82
CA ASP A 21 -15.01 7.61 -44.13
C ASP A 21 -14.59 6.48 -43.18
N GLU A 22 -15.54 6.03 -42.37
CA GLU A 22 -15.31 5.04 -41.32
C GLU A 22 -14.96 3.66 -41.89
N GLU A 23 -15.49 3.31 -43.06
CA GLU A 23 -15.21 2.07 -43.79
C GLU A 23 -13.76 2.05 -44.30
N THR A 24 -13.30 3.12 -44.96
CA THR A 24 -11.91 3.21 -45.44
C THR A 24 -10.89 3.19 -44.29
N LYS A 25 -11.24 3.78 -43.13
CA LYS A 25 -10.41 3.73 -41.93
C LYS A 25 -10.30 2.31 -41.37
N ALA A 26 -11.41 1.58 -41.32
CA ALA A 26 -11.44 0.19 -40.89
C ALA A 26 -10.60 -0.70 -41.84
N ASP A 27 -10.79 -0.56 -43.15
CA ASP A 27 -10.01 -1.30 -44.16
C ASP A 27 -8.51 -1.04 -44.04
N THR A 28 -8.12 0.20 -43.70
CA THR A 28 -6.72 0.55 -43.48
C THR A 28 -6.14 -0.15 -42.25
N LEU A 29 -6.90 -0.22 -41.15
CA LEU A 29 -6.49 -0.93 -39.93
C LEU A 29 -6.42 -2.45 -40.15
N ASP A 30 -7.36 -3.00 -40.92
CA ASP A 30 -7.41 -4.42 -41.25
C ASP A 30 -6.28 -4.80 -42.21
N SER A 31 -5.91 -3.93 -43.15
CA SER A 31 -4.79 -4.17 -44.08
C SER A 31 -3.42 -4.34 -43.39
N ILE A 32 -3.29 -3.87 -42.14
CA ILE A 32 -2.09 -4.00 -41.33
C ILE A 32 -2.27 -4.98 -40.16
N ASP A 33 -3.34 -5.77 -40.15
CA ASP A 33 -3.70 -6.70 -39.08
C ASP A 33 -3.65 -6.04 -37.68
N TRP A 34 -4.08 -4.78 -37.59
CA TRP A 34 -3.88 -3.97 -36.37
C TRP A 34 -4.54 -4.61 -35.15
N THR A 35 -5.77 -5.11 -35.33
CA THR A 35 -6.58 -5.72 -34.26
C THR A 35 -5.86 -6.94 -33.67
N ASP A 36 -5.43 -7.88 -34.52
CA ASP A 36 -4.73 -9.10 -34.08
C ASP A 36 -3.41 -8.75 -33.37
N GLN A 37 -2.63 -7.80 -33.90
CA GLN A 37 -1.41 -7.34 -33.25
C GLN A 37 -1.68 -6.69 -31.89
N PHE A 38 -2.77 -5.93 -31.76
CA PHE A 38 -3.16 -5.30 -30.51
C PHE A 38 -3.61 -6.34 -29.48
N GLU A 39 -4.46 -7.28 -29.86
CA GLU A 39 -4.95 -8.35 -28.98
C GLU A 39 -3.81 -9.26 -28.51
N GLU A 40 -2.93 -9.70 -29.42
CA GLU A 40 -1.75 -10.50 -29.05
C GLU A 40 -0.85 -9.74 -28.08
N LYS A 41 -0.64 -8.44 -28.31
CA LYS A 41 0.17 -7.61 -27.43
C LYS A 41 -0.47 -7.42 -26.06
N VAL A 42 -1.78 -7.26 -25.99
CA VAL A 42 -2.55 -7.19 -24.74
C VAL A 42 -2.37 -8.49 -23.97
N GLU A 43 -2.58 -9.64 -24.61
CA GLU A 43 -2.46 -10.95 -23.96
C GLU A 43 -1.03 -11.19 -23.44
N ASN A 44 -0.02 -10.93 -24.27
CA ASN A 44 1.38 -11.07 -23.88
C ASN A 44 1.75 -10.13 -22.71
N THR A 45 1.20 -8.92 -22.69
CA THR A 45 1.40 -7.99 -21.58
C THR A 45 0.74 -8.51 -20.30
N VAL A 46 -0.47 -9.08 -20.39
CA VAL A 46 -1.15 -9.72 -19.25
C VAL A 46 -0.35 -10.91 -18.72
N LYS A 47 0.21 -11.77 -19.59
CA LYS A 47 1.10 -12.87 -19.18
C LYS A 47 2.29 -12.35 -18.37
N VAL A 48 2.94 -11.27 -18.82
CA VAL A 48 4.04 -10.63 -18.08
C VAL A 48 3.57 -10.07 -16.73
N ILE A 49 2.39 -9.43 -16.68
CA ILE A 49 1.80 -8.94 -15.42
C ILE A 49 1.58 -10.11 -14.45
N LYS A 50 1.01 -11.23 -14.91
CA LYS A 50 0.77 -12.41 -14.09
C LYS A 50 2.05 -13.01 -13.52
N ASN A 51 3.12 -13.07 -14.31
CA ASN A 51 4.44 -13.49 -13.83
C ASN A 51 4.95 -12.55 -12.73
N LYS A 52 4.84 -11.23 -12.93
CA LYS A 52 5.22 -10.23 -11.92
C LYS A 52 4.36 -10.30 -10.65
N GLU A 53 3.07 -10.61 -10.77
CA GLU A 53 2.18 -10.84 -9.63
C GLU A 53 2.64 -12.06 -8.81
N ALA A 54 3.08 -13.13 -9.48
CA ALA A 54 3.64 -14.32 -8.83
C ALA A 54 4.96 -14.00 -8.12
N ASP A 55 5.89 -13.30 -8.80
CA ASP A 55 7.16 -12.86 -8.20
C ASP A 55 6.92 -12.00 -6.96
N LYS A 56 6.00 -11.02 -7.06
CA LYS A 56 5.61 -10.14 -5.96
C LYS A 56 5.06 -10.93 -4.77
N LYS A 57 4.25 -11.97 -5.02
CA LYS A 57 3.70 -12.82 -3.97
C LYS A 57 4.82 -13.56 -3.23
N GLN A 58 5.76 -14.17 -3.96
CA GLN A 58 6.91 -14.86 -3.36
C GLN A 58 7.77 -13.91 -2.52
N LEU A 59 8.06 -12.73 -3.04
CA LEU A 59 8.81 -11.71 -2.31
C LEU A 59 8.10 -11.28 -1.02
N LYS A 60 6.78 -11.14 -1.05
CA LYS A 60 6.00 -10.78 0.14
C LYS A 60 6.06 -11.86 1.22
N GLU A 61 5.92 -13.13 0.82
CA GLU A 61 6.04 -14.26 1.75
C GLU A 61 7.42 -14.28 2.44
N GLU A 62 8.48 -13.97 1.67
CA GLU A 62 9.84 -13.88 2.20
C GLU A 62 10.03 -12.69 3.15
N ILE A 63 9.48 -11.51 2.80
CA ILE A 63 9.48 -10.34 3.68
C ILE A 63 8.77 -10.65 4.99
N ASP A 64 7.57 -11.24 4.94
CA ASP A 64 6.78 -11.57 6.13
C ASP A 64 7.56 -12.54 7.05
N ARG A 65 8.26 -13.53 6.48
CA ARG A 65 9.16 -14.44 7.21
C ARG A 65 10.31 -13.69 7.89
N LEU A 66 11.00 -12.81 7.18
CA LEU A 66 12.14 -12.05 7.71
C LEU A 66 11.70 -11.04 8.77
N THR A 67 10.56 -10.38 8.59
CA THR A 67 9.97 -9.48 9.58
C THR A 67 9.59 -10.26 10.86
N ALA A 68 9.00 -11.45 10.74
CA ALA A 68 8.71 -12.29 11.89
C ALA A 68 9.99 -12.68 12.65
N ARG A 69 11.07 -13.04 11.93
CA ARG A 69 12.38 -13.33 12.53
C ARG A 69 12.98 -12.12 13.23
N CYS A 70 12.91 -10.94 12.61
CA CYS A 70 13.37 -9.68 13.20
C CYS A 70 12.65 -9.40 14.52
N LYS A 71 11.32 -9.53 14.52
CA LYS A 71 10.49 -9.36 15.73
C LYS A 71 10.85 -10.35 16.84
N SER A 72 11.16 -11.60 16.51
CA SER A 72 11.62 -12.59 17.50
C SER A 72 12.92 -12.14 18.18
N ILE A 73 13.88 -11.65 17.40
CA ILE A 73 15.17 -11.17 17.92
C ILE A 73 14.97 -9.91 18.76
N GLU A 74 14.11 -8.99 18.34
CA GLU A 74 13.75 -7.79 19.14
C GLU A 74 13.14 -8.17 20.50
N ASN A 75 12.26 -9.17 20.51
CA ASN A 75 11.68 -9.69 21.75
C ASN A 75 12.75 -10.33 22.65
N ASP A 76 13.68 -11.12 22.09
CA ASP A 76 14.78 -11.71 22.84
C ASP A 76 15.70 -10.64 23.44
N ILE A 77 16.06 -9.60 22.66
CA ILE A 77 16.83 -8.45 23.15
C ILE A 77 16.08 -7.76 24.29
N THR A 78 14.77 -7.55 24.15
CA THR A 78 13.95 -6.92 25.19
C THR A 78 13.95 -7.77 26.46
N ARG A 79 13.73 -9.09 26.35
CA ARG A 79 13.80 -10.02 27.48
C ARG A 79 15.14 -9.93 28.20
N LEU A 80 16.26 -9.91 27.46
CA LEU A 80 17.61 -9.80 28.03
C LEU A 80 17.81 -8.47 28.76
N LYS A 81 17.37 -7.35 28.18
CA LYS A 81 17.44 -6.03 28.83
C LYS A 81 16.60 -5.97 30.11
N THR A 82 15.37 -6.49 30.06
CA THR A 82 14.49 -6.56 31.24
C THR A 82 15.09 -7.43 32.34
N GLY A 83 15.68 -8.59 31.98
CA GLY A 83 16.37 -9.45 32.95
C GLY A 83 17.57 -8.74 33.59
N LEU A 84 18.35 -8.00 32.79
CA LEU A 84 19.49 -7.22 33.29
C LEU A 84 19.06 -6.10 34.24
N GLN A 85 17.98 -5.39 33.89
CA GLN A 85 17.39 -4.37 34.75
C GLN A 85 16.92 -4.98 36.07
N GLY A 86 16.16 -6.08 36.04
CA GLY A 86 15.70 -6.77 37.23
C GLY A 86 16.85 -7.27 38.12
N ALA A 87 17.95 -7.73 37.51
CA ALA A 87 19.15 -8.11 38.27
C ALA A 87 19.79 -6.92 39.00
N PHE A 88 19.88 -5.74 38.36
CA PHE A 88 20.37 -4.51 39.00
C PHE A 88 19.46 -4.09 40.16
N GLU A 89 18.14 -4.14 39.96
CA GLU A 89 17.15 -3.80 40.98
C GLU A 89 17.19 -4.76 42.20
N ILE A 90 17.24 -6.07 41.96
CA ILE A 90 17.27 -7.08 43.04
C ILE A 90 18.59 -7.03 43.83
N THR A 91 19.71 -6.83 43.14
CA THR A 91 21.04 -6.82 43.77
C THR A 91 21.43 -5.45 44.32
N GLY A 92 20.62 -4.41 44.07
CA GLY A 92 20.90 -3.04 44.52
C GLY A 92 22.07 -2.36 43.82
N HIS A 93 22.47 -2.81 42.63
CA HIS A 93 23.54 -2.19 41.86
C HIS A 93 23.00 -1.08 40.96
N ASP A 94 23.57 0.12 41.06
CA ASP A 94 23.27 1.20 40.11
C ASP A 94 24.15 1.16 38.86
N LYS A 95 25.35 0.56 38.96
CA LYS A 95 26.36 0.58 37.90
C LYS A 95 27.32 -0.61 38.00
N VAL A 96 27.56 -1.26 36.87
CA VAL A 96 28.59 -2.30 36.71
C VAL A 96 29.54 -1.90 35.57
N LYS A 97 30.83 -1.79 35.88
CA LYS A 97 31.89 -1.59 34.88
C LYS A 97 32.52 -2.93 34.54
N GLY A 98 32.36 -3.37 33.29
CA GLY A 98 33.11 -4.49 32.73
C GLY A 98 34.37 -4.01 31.99
N LEU A 99 35.09 -4.96 31.40
CA LEU A 99 36.32 -4.68 30.63
C LEU A 99 36.04 -3.88 29.34
N LEU A 100 34.94 -4.21 28.65
CA LEU A 100 34.58 -3.62 27.36
C LEU A 100 33.39 -2.65 27.42
N PHE A 101 32.51 -2.81 28.41
CA PHE A 101 31.26 -2.06 28.51
C PHE A 101 30.96 -1.67 29.95
N THR A 102 30.27 -0.55 30.11
CA THR A 102 29.71 -0.12 31.39
C THR A 102 28.19 -0.08 31.28
N VAL A 103 27.51 -0.77 32.18
CA VAL A 103 26.04 -0.80 32.27
C VAL A 103 25.63 -0.07 33.54
N TYR A 104 24.61 0.77 33.46
CA TYR A 104 24.07 1.50 34.61
C TYR A 104 22.56 1.66 34.47
N LEU A 105 21.88 1.72 35.62
CA LEU A 105 20.43 1.95 35.68
C LEU A 105 20.20 3.46 35.67
N ALA A 106 19.67 3.97 34.57
CA ALA A 106 19.35 5.39 34.42
C ALA A 106 17.92 5.68 34.89
N LYS A 107 17.72 6.85 35.52
CA LYS A 107 16.35 7.35 35.76
C LYS A 107 15.78 7.85 34.44
N ASN A 108 14.76 7.16 33.93
CA ASN A 108 14.00 7.65 32.78
C ASN A 108 13.21 8.91 33.16
N GLN A 109 12.86 9.72 32.16
CA GLN A 109 11.92 10.81 32.38
C GLN A 109 10.58 10.24 32.87
N PRO A 110 9.88 10.92 33.80
CA PRO A 110 8.58 10.47 34.27
C PRO A 110 7.62 10.26 33.11
N SER A 111 7.09 9.04 32.95
CA SER A 111 6.02 8.78 32.01
C SER A 111 4.68 9.14 32.65
N VAL A 112 3.78 9.71 31.85
CA VAL A 112 2.40 9.95 32.28
C VAL A 112 1.66 8.61 32.21
N VAL A 113 1.32 8.05 33.36
CA VAL A 113 0.37 6.94 33.45
C VAL A 113 -1.02 7.55 33.56
N VAL A 114 -1.91 7.21 32.63
CA VAL A 114 -3.25 7.78 32.54
C VAL A 114 -4.26 6.71 32.94
N ASP A 115 -5.11 7.02 33.91
CA ASP A 115 -6.35 6.29 34.15
C ASP A 115 -7.46 6.99 33.34
N GLU A 116 -7.89 6.34 32.26
CA GLU A 116 -8.85 6.91 31.31
C GLU A 116 -10.23 7.17 31.95
N ASP A 117 -10.62 6.40 32.97
CA ASP A 117 -11.93 6.51 33.64
C ASP A 117 -12.02 7.74 34.56
N GLN A 118 -10.88 8.18 35.07
CA GLN A 118 -10.76 9.38 35.90
C GLN A 118 -10.35 10.62 35.11
N LEU A 119 -10.06 10.47 33.81
CA LEU A 119 -9.49 11.55 33.01
C LEU A 119 -10.59 12.51 32.52
N PRO A 120 -10.46 13.83 32.76
CA PRO A 120 -11.37 14.81 32.19
C PRO A 120 -11.35 14.81 30.65
N LYS A 121 -12.52 15.00 30.04
CA LYS A 121 -12.71 15.04 28.56
C LYS A 121 -11.79 16.02 27.81
N LYS A 122 -11.23 17.03 28.48
CA LYS A 122 -10.29 18.01 27.90
C LYS A 122 -8.93 17.42 27.49
N TYR A 123 -8.56 16.25 28.02
CA TYR A 123 -7.29 15.59 27.69
C TYR A 123 -7.42 14.54 26.59
N PHE A 124 -8.64 14.32 26.07
CA PHE A 124 -8.88 13.41 24.95
C PHE A 124 -8.83 14.17 23.62
N VAL A 125 -8.08 13.63 22.66
CA VAL A 125 -8.04 14.13 21.29
C VAL A 125 -9.13 13.43 20.47
N ILE A 126 -10.24 14.13 20.21
CA ILE A 126 -11.35 13.59 19.42
C ILE A 126 -11.06 13.79 17.92
N THR A 127 -10.83 12.70 17.19
CA THR A 127 -10.68 12.75 15.73
C THR A 127 -12.02 12.52 15.04
N LYS A 128 -12.55 13.54 14.35
CA LYS A 128 -13.74 13.40 13.50
C LYS A 128 -13.32 12.92 12.10
N LYS A 129 -13.68 11.69 11.74
CA LYS A 129 -13.48 11.15 10.37
C LYS A 129 -14.82 11.11 9.63
N PRO A 130 -14.87 11.55 8.36
CA PRO A 130 -16.09 11.44 7.55
C PRO A 130 -16.38 9.98 7.21
N ASP A 131 -17.61 9.55 7.43
CA ASP A 131 -18.09 8.23 7.02
C ASP A 131 -18.42 8.23 5.52
N LYS A 132 -17.44 7.82 4.72
CA LYS A 132 -17.56 7.78 3.26
C LYS A 132 -18.58 6.74 2.77
N ASN A 133 -18.85 5.69 3.55
CA ASN A 133 -19.80 4.64 3.14
C ASN A 133 -21.24 5.14 3.28
N ALA A 134 -21.57 5.72 4.44
CA ALA A 134 -22.88 6.35 4.65
C ALA A 134 -23.13 7.48 3.64
N ILE A 135 -22.10 8.30 3.35
CA ILE A 135 -22.19 9.35 2.33
C ILE A 135 -22.43 8.77 0.92
N LYS A 136 -21.74 7.67 0.56
CA LYS A 136 -21.90 7.00 -0.74
C LYS A 136 -23.30 6.41 -0.90
N GLU A 137 -23.85 5.78 0.14
CA GLU A 137 -25.22 5.25 0.14
C GLU A 137 -26.26 6.37 -0.03
N LEU A 138 -26.10 7.49 0.68
CA LEU A 138 -26.99 8.65 0.56
C LEU A 138 -26.93 9.30 -0.82
N LEU A 139 -25.73 9.45 -1.39
CA LEU A 139 -25.55 9.97 -2.75
C LEU A 139 -26.16 9.03 -3.81
N ASN A 140 -26.00 7.70 -3.66
CA ASN A 140 -26.62 6.70 -4.54
C ASN A 140 -28.15 6.68 -4.42
N ALA A 141 -28.71 6.98 -3.24
CA ALA A 141 -30.14 7.11 -3.01
C ALA A 141 -30.74 8.45 -3.51
N GLY A 142 -29.96 9.26 -4.24
CA GLY A 142 -30.40 10.53 -4.81
C GLY A 142 -30.43 11.71 -3.84
N LYS A 143 -29.93 11.57 -2.61
CA LYS A 143 -29.87 12.66 -1.63
C LYS A 143 -28.58 13.47 -1.80
N LYS A 144 -28.68 14.80 -1.79
CA LYS A 144 -27.51 15.69 -1.87
C LYS A 144 -26.81 15.80 -0.51
N VAL A 145 -25.53 15.46 -0.45
CA VAL A 145 -24.67 15.69 0.73
C VAL A 145 -23.75 16.87 0.44
N LYS A 146 -23.86 17.96 1.21
CA LYS A 146 -23.01 19.15 1.04
C LYS A 146 -21.54 18.77 1.24
N GLY A 147 -20.72 18.94 0.20
CA GLY A 147 -19.29 18.62 0.23
C GLY A 147 -18.93 17.20 -0.23
N ALA A 148 -19.86 16.43 -0.80
CA ALA A 148 -19.57 15.13 -1.39
C ALA A 148 -20.19 14.96 -2.79
N THR A 149 -19.41 14.44 -3.72
CA THR A 149 -19.81 14.19 -5.12
C THR A 149 -19.45 12.77 -5.52
N LEU A 150 -20.30 12.13 -6.32
CA LEU A 150 -19.99 10.84 -6.92
C LEU A 150 -19.10 11.09 -8.15
N GLN A 151 -17.97 10.39 -8.23
CA GLN A 151 -17.11 10.39 -9.41
C GLN A 151 -17.06 8.99 -9.98
N GLU A 152 -17.40 8.84 -11.26
CA GLU A 152 -17.25 7.58 -11.96
C GLU A 152 -15.88 7.50 -12.61
N SER A 153 -15.17 6.40 -12.36
CA SER A 153 -13.89 6.07 -13.00
C SER A 153 -13.96 4.68 -13.61
N ARG A 154 -13.47 4.51 -14.83
CA ARG A 154 -13.28 3.18 -15.42
C ARG A 154 -11.94 2.60 -14.94
N SER A 155 -11.94 1.35 -14.52
CA SER A 155 -10.75 0.61 -14.09
C SER A 155 -10.51 -0.58 -15.00
N LEU A 156 -9.26 -0.79 -15.43
CA LEU A 156 -8.88 -2.02 -16.14
C LEU A 156 -9.07 -3.24 -15.21
N ARG A 157 -9.72 -4.29 -15.71
CA ARG A 157 -9.91 -5.56 -14.99
C ARG A 157 -9.32 -6.70 -15.81
N ILE A 158 -8.39 -7.45 -15.22
CA ILE A 158 -7.81 -8.67 -15.78
C ILE A 158 -8.45 -9.83 -15.02
N LYS A 159 -9.22 -10.68 -15.72
CA LYS A 159 -9.82 -11.89 -15.15
C LYS A 159 -8.99 -13.11 -15.51
#